data_AF-A0A6M8HU25-F1
#
_entry.id   AF-A0A6M8HU25-F1
#
_cell.length_a   1.000
_cell.length_b   1.000
_cell.length_c   1.000
_cell.angle_alpha   90.00
_cell.angle_beta   90.00
_cell.angle_gamma   90.00
#
_symmetry.space_group_name_H-M   'P 1'
#
loop_
_entity.id
_entity.type
_entity.pdbx_description
1 polymer ?
#
loop_
_entity_poly.entity_id
_entity_poly.type
_entity_poly.pdbx_seq_one_letter_code
_entity_poly.pdbx_strand_id
1 'polypeptide(L)'
;MEPMKRMEPMEPMKPMAGPKPWWPADLGEPSSSGSQNDLRYAFFPGIRRLLIELNGTLDTYDTGDHRISGVSQQDSQGQTLAFTSQEGLVRLDGLRQIR
;
A
#
# COMPACT_ATOMS: atom_id res chain seq x y z
N MET A 1 -41.12 21.36 -35.89
CA MET A 1 -40.15 21.43 -34.77
C MET A 1 -40.86 20.91 -33.54
N GLU A 2 -40.69 19.63 -33.23
CA GLU A 2 -41.10 19.08 -31.94
C GLU A 2 -39.87 19.16 -31.01
N PRO A 3 -39.98 19.84 -29.86
CA PRO A 3 -38.83 20.05 -28.99
C PRO A 3 -38.40 18.72 -28.38
N MET A 4 -37.11 18.46 -28.50
CA MET A 4 -36.42 17.25 -28.07
C MET A 4 -36.78 16.89 -26.63
N LYS A 5 -37.11 15.61 -26.44
CA LYS A 5 -37.38 14.96 -25.15
C LYS A 5 -36.23 15.29 -24.19
N ARG A 6 -36.55 16.09 -23.18
CA ARG A 6 -35.72 16.49 -22.03
C ARG A 6 -34.84 15.31 -21.60
N MET A 7 -33.55 15.41 -21.90
CA MET A 7 -32.54 14.47 -21.40
C MET A 7 -32.64 14.48 -19.87
N GLU A 8 -32.86 13.31 -19.29
CA GLU A 8 -32.89 13.14 -17.84
C GLU A 8 -31.52 13.58 -17.28
N PRO A 9 -31.49 14.42 -16.23
CA PRO A 9 -30.23 14.80 -15.63
C PRO A 9 -29.56 13.53 -15.09
N MET A 10 -28.37 13.22 -15.61
CA MET A 10 -27.56 12.12 -15.10
C MET A 10 -27.47 12.25 -13.58
N GLU A 11 -27.96 11.24 -12.87
CA GLU A 11 -27.78 11.14 -11.43
C GLU A 11 -26.27 11.26 -11.14
N PRO A 12 -25.86 12.06 -10.14
CA PRO A 12 -24.46 12.14 -9.76
C PRO A 12 -24.01 10.72 -9.41
N MET A 13 -23.09 10.18 -10.20
CA MET A 13 -22.47 8.89 -9.92
C MET A 13 -21.99 8.94 -8.47
N LYS A 14 -22.59 8.12 -7.61
CA LYS A 14 -22.14 7.91 -6.23
C LYS A 14 -20.62 7.78 -6.29
N PRO A 15 -19.83 8.50 -5.47
CA PRO A 15 -18.39 8.27 -5.46
C PRO A 15 -18.21 6.77 -5.27
N MET A 16 -17.66 6.09 -6.27
CA MET A 16 -17.36 4.67 -6.15
C MET A 16 -16.49 4.59 -4.92
N ALA A 17 -17.01 4.00 -3.85
CA ALA A 17 -16.21 3.67 -2.69
C ALA A 17 -15.05 2.87 -3.27
N GLY A 18 -13.87 3.49 -3.31
CA GLY A 18 -12.67 2.86 -3.83
C GLY A 18 -12.50 1.51 -3.12
N PRO A 19 -11.82 0.54 -3.75
CA PRO A 19 -11.60 -0.75 -3.13
C PRO A 19 -11.12 -0.54 -1.68
N LYS A 20 -11.80 -1.20 -0.74
CA LYS A 20 -11.49 -1.09 0.68
C LYS A 20 -9.99 -1.36 0.88
N PRO A 21 -9.26 -0.48 1.60
CA PRO A 21 -7.84 -0.72 1.86
C PRO A 21 -7.64 -2.10 2.51
N TRP A 22 -6.61 -2.82 2.08
CA TRP A 22 -6.27 -4.13 2.62
C TRP A 22 -5.56 -4.05 3.99
N TRP A 23 -5.17 -2.85 4.40
CA TRP A 23 -4.62 -2.56 5.71
C TRP A 23 -5.73 -2.15 6.71
N PRO A 24 -5.47 -2.26 8.03
CA PRO A 24 -6.39 -1.81 9.06
C PRO A 24 -6.69 -0.32 8.94
N ALA A 25 -7.98 0.04 9.03
CA ALA A 25 -8.43 1.42 8.91
C ALA A 25 -7.88 2.35 10.00
N ASP A 26 -7.51 1.80 11.16
CA ASP A 26 -6.93 2.53 12.30
C ASP A 26 -5.58 3.19 11.95
N LEU A 27 -4.84 2.64 10.97
CA LEU A 27 -3.56 3.19 10.53
C LEU A 27 -3.70 4.44 9.65
N GLY A 28 -4.91 4.72 9.17
CA GLY A 28 -5.19 5.84 8.27
C GLY A 28 -4.72 5.60 6.83
N GLU A 29 -4.26 6.66 6.19
CA GLU A 29 -3.76 6.64 4.81
C GLU A 29 -2.24 6.45 4.77
N PRO A 30 -1.73 5.50 3.97
CA PRO A 30 -0.29 5.32 3.82
C PRO A 30 0.30 6.49 3.01
N SER A 31 1.52 6.89 3.36
CA SER A 31 2.26 7.88 2.57
C SER A 31 2.84 7.27 1.29
N SER A 32 3.06 5.95 1.28
CA SER A 32 3.47 5.21 0.09
C SER A 32 2.91 3.80 0.16
N SER A 33 2.39 3.30 -0.96
CA SER A 33 1.87 1.95 -1.07
C SER A 33 2.10 1.43 -2.48
N GLY A 34 2.29 0.13 -2.63
CA GLY A 34 2.43 -0.49 -3.93
C GLY A 34 2.27 -1.99 -3.86
N SER A 35 2.20 -2.60 -5.04
CA SER A 35 2.12 -4.05 -5.20
C SER A 35 3.02 -4.51 -6.33
N GLN A 36 3.76 -5.59 -6.11
CA GLN A 36 4.61 -6.24 -7.09
C GLN A 36 4.52 -7.75 -6.89
N ASN A 37 4.10 -8.49 -7.93
CA ASN A 37 3.77 -9.92 -7.84
C ASN A 37 2.76 -10.19 -6.70
N ASP A 38 2.98 -11.23 -5.90
CA ASP A 38 2.17 -11.62 -4.74
C ASP A 38 2.47 -10.81 -3.46
N LEU A 39 3.20 -9.69 -3.58
CA LEU A 39 3.51 -8.79 -2.48
C LEU A 39 2.81 -7.45 -2.67
N ARG A 40 2.21 -6.97 -1.59
CA ARG A 40 1.76 -5.59 -1.44
C ARG A 40 2.37 -4.99 -0.17
N TYR A 41 2.68 -3.70 -0.21
CA TYR A 41 3.19 -2.99 0.95
C TYR A 41 2.47 -1.65 1.13
N ALA A 42 2.36 -1.21 2.38
CA ALA A 42 1.80 0.07 2.76
C ALA A 42 2.63 0.68 3.91
N PHE A 43 3.13 1.89 3.70
CA PHE A 43 4.02 2.59 4.61
C PHE A 43 3.33 3.79 5.26
N PHE A 44 3.36 3.82 6.59
CA PHE A 44 2.72 4.81 7.45
C PHE A 44 3.79 5.54 8.27
N PRO A 45 4.33 6.68 7.77
CA PRO A 45 5.41 7.40 8.45
C PRO A 45 4.97 7.99 9.79
N GLY A 46 3.70 8.36 9.94
CA GLY A 46 3.17 8.97 11.18
C GLY A 46 3.27 8.05 12.40
N ILE A 47 3.26 6.73 12.17
CA ILE A 47 3.36 5.69 13.22
C ILE A 47 4.56 4.77 13.02
N ARG A 48 5.43 5.07 12.05
CA ARG A 48 6.63 4.28 11.70
C ARG A 48 6.29 2.80 11.47
N ARG A 49 5.24 2.55 10.70
CA ARG A 49 4.76 1.20 10.36
C ARG A 49 4.91 0.92 8.89
N LEU A 50 5.37 -0.28 8.57
CA LEU A 50 5.34 -0.86 7.25
C LEU A 50 4.53 -2.15 7.32
N LEU A 51 3.42 -2.18 6.61
CA LEU A 51 2.64 -3.39 6.42
C LEU A 51 3.07 -4.04 5.12
N ILE A 52 3.29 -5.34 5.16
CA ILE A 52 3.63 -6.16 4.01
C ILE A 52 2.66 -7.32 4.01
N GLU A 53 1.92 -7.47 2.93
CA GLU A 53 1.17 -8.69 2.71
C GLU A 53 1.84 -9.47 1.57
N LEU A 54 2.36 -10.65 1.90
CA LEU A 54 3.03 -11.55 0.98
C LEU A 54 2.26 -12.88 0.95
N ASN A 55 1.82 -13.30 -0.24
CA ASN A 55 1.03 -14.54 -0.40
C ASN A 55 -0.19 -14.59 0.55
N GLY A 56 -0.85 -13.46 0.80
CA GLY A 56 -2.00 -13.36 1.70
C GLY A 56 -1.67 -13.30 3.19
N THR A 57 -0.40 -13.37 3.58
CA THR A 57 0.03 -13.21 4.98
C THR A 57 0.40 -11.76 5.24
N LEU A 58 -0.35 -11.10 6.12
CA LEU A 58 -0.11 -9.72 6.53
C LEU A 58 0.84 -9.66 7.73
N ASP A 59 2.01 -9.05 7.52
CA ASP A 59 3.00 -8.78 8.55
C ASP A 59 3.19 -7.27 8.73
N THR A 60 3.41 -6.86 9.97
CA THR A 60 3.69 -5.45 10.32
C THR A 60 5.13 -5.33 10.80
N TYR A 61 5.80 -4.26 10.40
CA TYR A 61 7.20 -3.98 10.75
C TYR A 61 7.35 -2.54 11.25
N ASP A 62 8.27 -2.35 12.20
CA ASP A 62 8.76 -1.04 12.61
C ASP A 62 9.79 -0.56 11.59
N THR A 63 9.57 0.62 11.01
CA THR A 63 10.51 1.21 10.05
C THR A 63 11.51 2.16 10.68
N GLY A 64 11.39 2.46 11.99
CA GLY A 64 12.12 3.55 12.61
C GLY A 64 11.95 4.85 11.82
N ASP A 65 13.08 5.44 11.42
CA ASP A 65 13.13 6.68 10.65
C ASP A 65 13.19 6.47 9.12
N HIS A 66 13.17 5.22 8.65
CA HIS A 66 13.19 4.92 7.23
C HIS A 66 11.86 5.32 6.57
N ARG A 67 11.95 6.20 5.56
CA ARG A 67 10.83 6.61 4.71
C ARG A 67 10.81 5.74 3.47
N ILE A 68 9.96 4.72 3.50
CA ILE A 68 9.84 3.76 2.42
C ILE A 68 9.11 4.38 1.23
N SER A 69 9.70 4.27 0.05
CA SER A 69 9.15 4.77 -1.22
C SER A 69 8.86 3.68 -2.24
N GLY A 70 9.45 2.50 -2.07
CA GLY A 70 9.39 1.40 -3.04
C GLY A 70 9.77 0.07 -2.42
N VAL A 71 9.45 -1.01 -3.14
CA VAL A 71 9.86 -2.38 -2.82
C VAL A 71 10.60 -2.99 -4.01
N SER A 72 11.54 -3.87 -3.73
CA SER A 72 12.29 -4.66 -4.71
C SER A 72 12.44 -6.08 -4.19
N GLN A 73 11.94 -7.04 -4.95
CA GLN A 73 12.10 -8.47 -4.68
C GLN A 73 13.37 -8.97 -5.38
N GLN A 74 14.25 -9.65 -4.65
CA GLN A 74 15.35 -10.43 -5.26
C GLN A 74 15.00 -11.93 -5.23
N ASP A 75 14.91 -12.54 -6.42
CA ASP A 75 14.80 -14.00 -6.68
C ASP A 75 16.17 -14.70 -6.42
N SER A 76 16.36 -16.01 -6.24
CA SER A 76 15.50 -17.21 -6.33
C SER A 76 15.83 -18.28 -5.24
N GLN A 77 16.82 -18.03 -4.38
CA GLN A 77 17.28 -19.02 -3.37
C GLN A 77 17.13 -18.58 -1.91
N GLY A 78 16.60 -17.38 -1.68
CA GLY A 78 16.29 -16.88 -0.34
C GLY A 78 15.55 -15.55 -0.48
N GLN A 79 14.23 -15.57 -0.29
CA GLN A 79 13.35 -14.43 -0.49
C GLN A 79 13.72 -13.28 0.45
N THR A 80 14.68 -12.45 0.02
CA THR A 80 15.10 -11.26 0.74
C THR A 80 14.37 -10.10 0.11
N LEU A 81 13.38 -9.58 0.83
CA LEU A 81 12.66 -8.39 0.44
C LEU A 81 13.49 -7.16 0.82
N ALA A 82 13.71 -6.28 -0.15
CA ALA A 82 14.39 -5.01 0.06
C ALA A 82 13.44 -3.86 -0.26
N PHE A 83 13.52 -2.80 0.52
CA PHE A 83 12.74 -1.58 0.38
C PHE A 83 13.66 -0.42 0.06
N THR A 84 13.19 0.49 -0.78
CA THR A 84 13.92 1.73 -1.06
C THR A 84 13.50 2.77 -0.03
N SER A 85 14.48 3.37 0.64
CA SER A 85 14.28 4.49 1.56
C SER A 85 15.08 5.72 1.10
N GLN A 86 14.92 6.82 1.83
CA GLN A 86 15.71 8.04 1.62
C GLN A 86 17.21 7.85 1.88
N GLU A 87 17.59 6.84 2.66
CA GLU A 87 18.99 6.55 3.02
C GLU A 87 19.59 5.40 2.19
N GLY A 88 18.79 4.77 1.33
CA GLY A 88 19.19 3.62 0.54
C GLY A 88 18.30 2.41 0.76
N LEU A 89 18.84 1.21 0.47
CA LEU A 89 18.11 -0.05 0.58
C LEU A 89 17.97 -0.50 2.04
N VAL A 90 16.75 -0.81 2.45
CA VAL A 90 16.37 -1.34 3.75
C VAL A 90 15.91 -2.77 3.57
N ARG A 91 16.62 -3.73 4.15
CA ARG A 91 16.22 -5.14 4.06
C ARG A 91 15.14 -5.46 5.09
N LEU A 92 14.20 -6.31 4.71
CA LEU A 92 13.12 -6.72 5.60
C LEU A 92 13.63 -7.47 6.82
N ASP A 93 14.66 -8.30 6.67
CA ASP A 93 15.26 -9.05 7.78
C ASP A 93 15.92 -8.15 8.85
N GLY A 94 16.30 -6.92 8.45
CA GLY A 94 16.82 -5.90 9.35
C GLY A 94 15.74 -5.07 10.03
N LEU A 95 14.48 -5.18 9.61
CA LEU A 95 13.36 -4.49 10.25
C LEU A 95 12.80 -5.32 11.40
N ARG A 96 12.39 -4.63 12.46
CA ARG A 96 11.75 -5.28 13.59
C ARG A 96 10.31 -5.62 13.23
N GLN A 97 9.99 -6.91 13.15
CA GLN A 97 8.60 -7.36 13.02
C GLN A 97 7.81 -7.02 14.30
N ILE A 98 6.61 -6.48 14.11
CA ILE A 98 5.63 -6.22 15.15
C ILE A 98 4.45 -7.16 14.90
N ARG A 99 4.17 -8.02 15.87
CA ARG A 99 3.02 -8.91 15.86
C ARG A 99 1.97 -8.43 16.86
#